data_AF-A0A953LWT5-F1
#
_entry.id   AF-A0A953LWT5-F1
#
_cell.length_a   1.000
_cell.length_b   1.000
_cell.length_c   1.000
_cell.angle_alpha   90.00
_cell.angle_beta   90.00
_cell.angle_gamma   90.00
#
_symmetry.space_group_name_H-M   'P 1'
#
loop_
_entity.id
_entity.type
_entity.pdbx_description
1 polymer ?
#
loop_
_entity_poly.entity_id
_entity_poly.type
_entity_poly.pdbx_seq_one_letter_code
_entity_poly.pdbx_strand_id
1 'polypeptide(L)'
;ADFKGKRVAWVVGAPSLNQNITALLAFAGLTWNDVKKVEFGGFGQAMDGIINNQVDAAFSSTISGPAYKIASSPRGLHYPTFPHGDKAGWARVQKIAPFFVPAFGTEGAGLSKDNKAEAATYPYPVLMTMKATETDLVYNMTKAMVETFNDYKDGAPGNNGWDLKRQIFAWAIPMHDGAVRYYKERGVWTAQHQTHNEALIKRQDTLAAAWKAYTAKTPADDGEFAKGWMKARAEALRKAGLDVVLEAW
;
A
#
# COMPACT_ATOMS: atom_id res chain seq x y z
N ALA A 1 8.44 -18.43 5.39
CA ALA A 1 8.03 -19.82 5.66
C ALA A 1 7.40 -19.97 7.05
N ASP A 2 7.96 -19.31 8.07
CA ASP A 2 7.58 -19.46 9.49
C ASP A 2 6.15 -19.08 9.87
N PHE A 3 5.41 -18.45 8.94
CA PHE A 3 4.00 -18.10 9.11
C PHE A 3 3.05 -19.29 8.95
N LYS A 4 3.50 -20.40 8.36
CA LYS A 4 2.63 -21.57 8.14
C LYS A 4 2.04 -22.06 9.47
N GLY A 5 0.72 -22.15 9.56
CA GLY A 5 -0.06 -22.55 10.72
C GLY A 5 -0.17 -21.50 11.85
N LYS A 6 0.49 -20.34 11.72
CA LYS A 6 0.38 -19.23 12.68
C LYS A 6 -0.96 -18.53 12.58
N ARG A 7 -1.37 -17.87 13.65
CA ARG A 7 -2.57 -17.02 13.68
C ARG A 7 -2.22 -15.67 13.09
N VAL A 8 -2.92 -15.27 12.02
CA VAL A 8 -2.67 -14.02 11.31
C VAL A 8 -3.93 -13.18 11.32
N ALA A 9 -3.77 -11.90 11.67
CA ALA A 9 -4.88 -10.98 11.84
C ALA A 9 -5.54 -10.67 10.48
N TRP A 10 -6.87 -10.70 10.48
CA TRP A 10 -7.71 -10.20 9.41
C TRP A 10 -8.54 -9.03 9.94
N VAL A 11 -8.29 -7.84 9.42
CA VAL A 11 -8.91 -6.61 9.92
C VAL A 11 -10.11 -6.26 9.06
N VAL A 12 -11.32 -6.40 9.63
CA VAL A 12 -12.58 -6.19 8.91
C VAL A 12 -12.77 -4.72 8.53
N GLY A 13 -12.56 -3.80 9.49
CA GLY A 13 -12.71 -2.36 9.26
C GLY A 13 -11.57 -1.69 8.48
N ALA A 14 -10.54 -2.44 8.08
CA ALA A 14 -9.40 -1.91 7.33
C ALA A 14 -8.86 -2.95 6.32
N PRO A 15 -9.65 -3.28 5.27
CA PRO A 15 -9.34 -4.38 4.36
C PRO A 15 -8.03 -4.20 3.58
N SER A 16 -7.53 -2.97 3.42
CA SER A 16 -6.22 -2.70 2.82
C SER A 16 -5.05 -3.36 3.56
N LEU A 17 -5.15 -3.51 4.89
CA LEU A 17 -4.12 -4.22 5.68
C LEU A 17 -4.07 -5.71 5.32
N ASN A 18 -5.23 -6.30 5.02
CA ASN A 18 -5.31 -7.71 4.63
C ASN A 18 -4.67 -7.92 3.25
N GLN A 19 -4.85 -7.00 2.31
CA GLN A 19 -4.17 -7.05 1.01
C GLN A 19 -2.64 -7.01 1.16
N ASN A 20 -2.13 -6.19 2.08
CA ASN A 20 -0.70 -6.15 2.37
C ASN A 20 -0.20 -7.48 2.93
N ILE A 21 -0.92 -8.07 3.89
CA ILE A 21 -0.58 -9.40 4.42
C ILE A 21 -0.61 -10.46 3.31
N THR A 22 -1.63 -10.45 2.44
CA THR A 22 -1.75 -11.38 1.31
C THR A 22 -0.49 -11.32 0.43
N ALA A 23 -0.05 -10.11 0.07
CA ALA A 23 1.16 -9.93 -0.73
C ALA A 23 2.42 -10.43 -0.02
N LEU A 24 2.57 -10.12 1.27
CA LEU A 24 3.75 -10.53 2.06
C LEU A 24 3.78 -12.03 2.37
N LEU A 25 2.63 -12.70 2.52
CA LEU A 25 2.55 -14.17 2.57
C LEU A 25 3.02 -14.79 1.25
N ALA A 26 2.60 -14.21 0.12
CA ALA A 26 2.99 -14.67 -1.20
C ALA A 26 4.50 -14.55 -1.45
N PHE A 27 5.21 -13.64 -0.77
CA PHE A 27 6.68 -13.62 -0.80
C PHE A 27 7.26 -15.00 -0.46
N ALA A 28 6.72 -15.68 0.55
CA ALA A 28 7.14 -17.02 0.94
C ALA A 28 6.38 -18.17 0.23
N GLY A 29 5.58 -17.84 -0.80
CA GLY A 29 4.72 -18.81 -1.49
C GLY A 29 3.52 -19.28 -0.65
N LEU A 30 3.18 -18.55 0.42
CA LEU A 30 2.05 -18.86 1.29
C LEU A 30 0.79 -18.12 0.86
N THR A 31 -0.35 -18.67 1.23
CA THR A 31 -1.68 -18.08 1.07
C THR A 31 -2.42 -18.03 2.41
N TRP A 32 -3.62 -17.45 2.43
CA TRP A 32 -4.47 -17.50 3.61
C TRP A 32 -4.86 -18.92 4.04
N ASN A 33 -4.79 -19.91 3.13
CA ASN A 33 -5.02 -21.32 3.47
C ASN A 33 -3.87 -21.95 4.26
N ASP A 34 -2.70 -21.33 4.24
CA ASP A 34 -1.52 -21.80 4.96
C ASP A 34 -1.44 -21.25 6.39
N VAL A 35 -2.36 -20.35 6.79
CA VAL A 35 -2.37 -19.67 8.09
C VAL A 35 -3.75 -19.77 8.75
N LYS A 36 -3.82 -19.49 10.05
CA LYS A 36 -5.08 -19.41 10.80
C LYS A 36 -5.57 -17.97 10.81
N LYS A 37 -6.57 -17.65 9.99
CA LYS A 37 -7.19 -16.31 9.95
C LYS A 37 -7.90 -16.01 11.28
N VAL A 38 -7.58 -14.87 11.91
CA VAL A 38 -8.27 -14.39 13.12
C VAL A 38 -8.84 -13.01 12.86
N GLU A 39 -10.16 -12.85 12.98
CA GLU A 39 -10.84 -11.61 12.63
C GLU A 39 -10.84 -10.60 13.78
N PHE A 40 -10.57 -9.34 13.42
CA PHE A 40 -10.63 -8.20 14.33
C PHE A 40 -11.42 -7.06 13.68
N GLY A 41 -12.20 -6.33 14.48
CA GLY A 41 -13.02 -5.22 13.99
C GLY A 41 -12.20 -4.06 13.40
N GLY A 42 -10.98 -3.83 13.90
CA GLY A 42 -10.12 -2.73 13.49
C GLY A 42 -8.65 -2.94 13.80
N PHE A 43 -7.81 -2.02 13.31
CA PHE A 43 -6.35 -2.07 13.47
C PHE A 43 -5.94 -2.13 14.95
N GLY A 44 -6.49 -1.26 15.81
CA GLY A 44 -6.15 -1.24 17.23
C GLY A 44 -6.42 -2.57 17.92
N GLN A 45 -7.58 -3.16 17.67
CA GLN A 45 -7.96 -4.46 18.23
C GLN A 45 -7.06 -5.60 17.74
N ALA A 46 -6.63 -5.57 16.46
CA ALA A 46 -5.68 -6.55 15.94
C ALA A 46 -4.31 -6.46 16.65
N MET A 47 -3.84 -5.24 16.92
CA MET A 47 -2.58 -5.01 17.63
C MET A 47 -2.68 -5.41 19.11
N ASP A 48 -3.78 -5.11 19.79
CA ASP A 48 -4.04 -5.61 21.15
C ASP A 48 -4.17 -7.14 21.18
N GLY A 49 -4.70 -7.74 20.12
CA GLY A 49 -4.75 -9.19 19.93
C GLY A 49 -3.36 -9.84 19.95
N ILE A 50 -2.31 -9.15 19.45
CA ILE A 50 -0.93 -9.63 19.59
C ILE A 50 -0.59 -9.69 21.07
N ILE A 51 -0.74 -8.59 21.81
CA ILE A 51 -0.41 -8.49 23.24
C ILE A 51 -1.16 -9.54 24.07
N ASN A 52 -2.44 -9.74 23.76
CA ASN A 52 -3.33 -10.69 24.45
C ASN A 52 -3.14 -12.15 24.01
N ASN A 53 -2.12 -12.45 23.20
CA ASN A 53 -1.87 -13.79 22.68
C ASN A 53 -3.07 -14.38 21.92
N GLN A 54 -3.86 -13.56 21.24
CA GLN A 54 -4.98 -14.01 20.40
C GLN A 54 -4.54 -14.26 18.96
N VAL A 55 -3.49 -13.53 18.52
CA VAL A 55 -2.92 -13.64 17.18
C VAL A 55 -1.39 -13.57 17.26
N ASP A 56 -0.71 -14.15 16.26
CA ASP A 56 0.76 -14.23 16.22
C ASP A 56 1.37 -13.15 15.32
N ALA A 57 0.63 -12.68 14.30
CA ALA A 57 1.08 -11.64 13.40
C ALA A 57 -0.05 -10.70 12.93
N ALA A 58 0.28 -9.42 12.77
CA ALA A 58 -0.57 -8.38 12.22
C ALA A 58 0.28 -7.43 11.36
N PHE A 59 -0.36 -6.70 10.43
CA PHE A 59 0.32 -5.70 9.62
C PHE A 59 0.34 -4.34 10.33
N SER A 60 1.51 -3.71 10.42
CA SER A 60 1.66 -2.39 11.02
C SER A 60 2.88 -1.65 10.45
N SER A 61 2.85 -0.32 10.56
CA SER A 61 4.05 0.51 10.39
C SER A 61 4.96 0.39 11.62
N THR A 62 6.26 0.36 11.39
CA THR A 62 7.29 0.25 12.44
C THR A 62 7.28 1.44 13.39
N ILE A 63 6.86 2.62 12.93
CA ILE A 63 6.78 3.87 13.70
C ILE A 63 5.43 4.06 14.43
N SER A 64 4.53 3.07 14.37
CA SER A 64 3.22 3.18 15.01
C SER A 64 3.32 3.02 16.53
N GLY A 65 2.50 3.78 17.27
CA GLY A 65 2.36 3.62 18.73
C GLY A 65 2.13 2.17 19.19
N PRO A 66 1.22 1.40 18.54
CA PRO A 66 1.04 0.00 18.86
C PRO A 66 2.27 -0.90 18.65
N ALA A 67 3.15 -0.61 17.67
CA ALA A 67 4.39 -1.35 17.51
C ALA A 67 5.31 -1.15 18.73
N TYR A 68 5.43 0.09 19.24
CA TYR A 68 6.17 0.37 20.48
C TYR A 68 5.56 -0.33 21.68
N LYS A 69 4.21 -0.35 21.80
CA LYS A 69 3.51 -1.05 22.87
C LYS A 69 3.80 -2.57 22.85
N ILE A 70 3.81 -3.20 21.68
CA ILE A 70 4.14 -4.62 21.53
C ILE A 70 5.61 -4.89 21.89
N ALA A 71 6.54 -4.05 21.42
CA ALA A 71 7.96 -4.18 21.72
C ALA A 71 8.26 -4.11 23.22
N SER A 72 7.52 -3.28 23.96
CA SER A 72 7.61 -3.17 25.43
C SER A 72 6.81 -4.24 26.20
N SER A 73 6.08 -5.11 25.51
CA SER A 73 5.30 -6.18 26.15
C SER A 73 6.15 -7.43 26.39
N PRO A 74 5.77 -8.33 27.33
CA PRO A 74 6.45 -9.60 27.53
C PRO A 74 6.49 -10.53 26.31
N ARG A 75 5.66 -10.26 25.28
CA ARG A 75 5.69 -11.02 24.03
C ARG A 75 6.80 -10.59 23.08
N GLY A 76 7.33 -9.37 23.24
CA GLY A 76 8.29 -8.76 22.33
C GLY A 76 7.73 -8.51 20.92
N LEU A 77 8.59 -7.98 20.05
CA LEU A 77 8.29 -7.67 18.65
C LEU A 77 9.37 -8.28 17.74
N HIS A 78 8.94 -8.86 16.62
CA HIS A 78 9.84 -9.32 15.58
C HIS A 78 9.28 -8.91 14.20
N TYR A 79 10.15 -8.35 13.36
CA TYR A 79 9.81 -8.03 11.97
C TYR A 79 10.28 -9.16 11.06
N PRO A 80 9.41 -9.74 10.22
CA PRO A 80 9.84 -10.73 9.24
C PRO A 80 10.85 -10.14 8.25
N THR A 81 11.85 -10.94 7.89
CA THR A 81 12.85 -10.57 6.89
C THR A 81 12.33 -10.84 5.48
N PHE A 82 12.50 -9.85 4.59
CA PHE A 82 12.22 -9.96 3.17
C PHE A 82 13.52 -9.71 2.38
N PRO A 83 14.33 -10.75 2.12
CA PRO A 83 15.61 -10.59 1.44
C PRO A 83 15.46 -9.84 0.11
N HIS A 84 16.19 -8.73 -0.05
CA HIS A 84 16.13 -7.88 -1.24
C HIS A 84 16.61 -8.62 -2.49
N GLY A 85 17.52 -9.59 -2.31
CA GLY A 85 18.04 -10.44 -3.37
C GLY A 85 17.08 -11.52 -3.88
N ASP A 86 15.98 -11.83 -3.18
CA ASP A 86 15.02 -12.86 -3.60
C ASP A 86 14.04 -12.32 -4.66
N LYS A 87 14.51 -12.26 -5.90
CA LYS A 87 13.72 -11.78 -7.04
C LYS A 87 12.42 -12.57 -7.25
N ALA A 88 12.41 -13.86 -6.92
CA ALA A 88 11.23 -14.70 -7.10
C ALA A 88 10.16 -14.38 -6.03
N GLY A 89 10.58 -14.17 -4.78
CA GLY A 89 9.73 -13.66 -3.70
C GLY A 89 9.12 -12.31 -4.04
N TRP A 90 9.94 -11.36 -4.50
CA TRP A 90 9.48 -10.04 -4.91
C TRP A 90 8.53 -10.07 -6.10
N ALA A 91 8.76 -10.93 -7.10
CA ALA A 91 7.84 -11.09 -8.22
C ALA A 91 6.45 -11.55 -7.77
N ARG A 92 6.36 -12.43 -6.75
CA ARG A 92 5.08 -12.86 -6.16
C ARG A 92 4.38 -11.73 -5.42
N VAL A 93 5.13 -10.94 -4.63
CA VAL A 93 4.60 -9.75 -3.94
C VAL A 93 4.02 -8.77 -4.96
N GLN A 94 4.80 -8.40 -5.98
CA GLN A 94 4.44 -7.37 -6.95
C GLN A 94 3.25 -7.76 -7.83
N LYS A 95 3.00 -9.05 -8.04
CA LYS A 95 1.79 -9.53 -8.71
C LYS A 95 0.50 -9.17 -7.94
N ILE A 96 0.57 -9.10 -6.61
CA ILE A 96 -0.58 -8.86 -5.72
C ILE A 96 -0.63 -7.39 -5.26
N ALA A 97 0.53 -6.81 -5.00
CA ALA A 97 0.71 -5.45 -4.51
C ALA A 97 1.94 -4.83 -5.21
N PRO A 98 1.78 -4.32 -6.45
CA PRO A 98 2.88 -3.78 -7.26
C PRO A 98 3.53 -2.52 -6.68
N PHE A 99 2.95 -1.99 -5.61
CA PHE A 99 3.42 -0.80 -4.90
C PHE A 99 4.45 -1.11 -3.80
N PHE A 100 4.63 -2.38 -3.41
CA PHE A 100 5.67 -2.74 -2.45
C PHE A 100 7.05 -2.74 -3.11
N VAL A 101 8.01 -2.18 -2.39
CA VAL A 101 9.42 -2.14 -2.77
C VAL A 101 10.31 -2.64 -1.63
N PRO A 102 11.50 -3.20 -1.94
CA PRO A 102 12.49 -3.54 -0.92
C PRO A 102 12.99 -2.28 -0.21
N ALA A 103 13.10 -2.33 1.12
CA ALA A 103 13.76 -1.28 1.90
C ALA A 103 14.36 -1.81 3.20
N PHE A 104 15.30 -1.07 3.77
CA PHE A 104 15.72 -1.30 5.14
C PHE A 104 14.84 -0.46 6.08
N GLY A 105 14.17 -1.11 7.03
CA GLY A 105 13.55 -0.45 8.17
C GLY A 105 14.63 -0.06 9.17
N THR A 106 14.87 1.25 9.32
CA THR A 106 15.91 1.80 10.21
C THR A 106 15.35 2.70 11.31
N GLU A 107 14.02 2.80 11.39
CA GLU A 107 13.29 3.70 12.29
C GLU A 107 12.02 3.00 12.77
N GLY A 108 11.67 3.20 14.04
CA GLY A 108 10.50 2.58 14.67
C GLY A 108 10.83 1.69 15.86
N ALA A 109 9.82 0.99 16.36
CA ALA A 109 9.93 0.14 17.53
C ALA A 109 10.97 -0.97 17.31
N GLY A 110 12.04 -0.97 18.12
CA GLY A 110 13.12 -1.96 18.04
C GLY A 110 14.07 -1.80 16.85
N LEU A 111 14.00 -0.70 16.08
CA LEU A 111 14.85 -0.46 14.91
C LEU A 111 15.73 0.77 15.08
N SER A 112 16.92 0.73 14.48
CA SER A 112 17.84 1.86 14.37
C SER A 112 18.67 1.74 13.09
N LYS A 113 19.60 2.68 12.87
CA LYS A 113 20.57 2.58 11.77
C LYS A 113 21.48 1.35 11.90
N ASP A 114 21.81 0.97 13.12
CA ASP A 114 22.68 -0.17 13.45
C ASP A 114 21.90 -1.47 13.60
N ASN A 115 20.62 -1.39 14.00
CA ASN A 115 19.70 -2.52 14.08
C ASN A 115 18.57 -2.39 13.05
N LYS A 116 18.91 -2.63 11.79
CA LYS A 116 17.99 -2.51 10.66
C LYS A 116 17.26 -3.82 10.34
N ALA A 117 16.01 -3.72 9.91
CA ALA A 117 15.27 -4.85 9.34
C ALA A 117 15.32 -4.79 7.82
N GLU A 118 15.70 -5.89 7.17
CA GLU A 118 15.55 -6.04 5.72
C GLU A 118 14.09 -6.38 5.41
N ALA A 119 13.33 -5.39 4.93
CA ALA A 119 11.87 -5.42 4.94
C ALA A 119 11.27 -5.00 3.59
N ALA A 120 9.93 -5.06 3.55
CA ALA A 120 9.14 -4.45 2.51
C ALA A 120 8.54 -3.13 2.98
N THR A 121 8.50 -2.14 2.09
CA THR A 121 7.86 -0.86 2.34
C THR A 121 7.04 -0.41 1.14
N TYR A 122 6.22 0.60 1.35
CA TYR A 122 5.58 1.36 0.30
C TYR A 122 5.46 2.83 0.78
N PRO A 123 5.49 3.81 -0.14
CA PRO A 123 5.21 5.21 0.15
C PRO A 123 3.98 5.39 1.07
N TYR A 124 4.22 5.86 2.29
CA TYR A 124 3.20 6.21 3.27
C TYR A 124 3.76 7.24 4.26
N PRO A 125 3.01 8.31 4.61
CA PRO A 125 1.69 8.68 4.07
C PRO A 125 1.75 9.14 2.60
N VAL A 126 0.60 9.04 1.91
CA VAL A 126 0.42 9.55 0.53
C VAL A 126 -0.60 10.67 0.59
N LEU A 127 -0.29 11.84 0.02
CA LEU A 127 -1.27 12.90 -0.15
C LEU A 127 -2.10 12.62 -1.40
N MET A 128 -3.40 12.38 -1.22
CA MET A 128 -4.33 12.06 -2.30
C MET A 128 -5.30 13.19 -2.56
N THR A 129 -5.70 13.33 -3.81
CA THR A 129 -6.70 14.31 -4.25
C THR A 129 -7.53 13.74 -5.39
N MET A 130 -8.63 14.40 -5.74
CA MET A 130 -9.48 14.02 -6.87
C MET A 130 -8.97 14.66 -8.16
N LYS A 131 -9.28 14.04 -9.32
CA LYS A 131 -9.02 14.63 -10.65
C LYS A 131 -9.62 16.03 -10.82
N ALA A 132 -10.77 16.27 -10.18
CA ALA A 132 -11.50 17.53 -10.31
C ALA A 132 -10.96 18.66 -9.42
N THR A 133 -9.95 18.40 -8.60
CA THR A 133 -9.37 19.43 -7.74
C THR A 133 -8.62 20.46 -8.59
N GLU A 134 -8.80 21.74 -8.28
CA GLU A 134 -8.18 22.83 -9.03
C GLU A 134 -6.66 22.63 -9.20
N THR A 135 -6.19 22.72 -10.44
CA THR A 135 -4.79 22.45 -10.79
C THR A 135 -3.81 23.34 -10.02
N ASP A 136 -4.16 24.61 -9.84
CA ASP A 136 -3.33 25.56 -9.10
C ASP A 136 -3.29 25.28 -7.60
N LEU A 137 -4.38 24.78 -7.01
CA LEU A 137 -4.37 24.35 -5.61
C LEU A 137 -3.42 23.17 -5.41
N VAL A 138 -3.51 22.15 -6.28
CA VAL A 138 -2.64 20.97 -6.18
C VAL A 138 -1.18 21.34 -6.44
N TYR A 139 -0.92 22.21 -7.42
CA TYR A 139 0.42 22.74 -7.67
C TYR A 139 0.99 23.45 -6.44
N ASN A 140 0.25 24.39 -5.86
CA ASN A 140 0.72 25.17 -4.70
C ASN A 140 0.89 24.30 -3.45
N MET A 141 0.02 23.30 -3.24
CA MET A 141 0.18 22.32 -2.16
C MET A 141 1.45 21.48 -2.36
N THR A 142 1.67 20.96 -3.57
CA THR A 142 2.88 20.19 -3.91
C THR A 142 4.14 21.03 -3.68
N LYS A 143 4.12 22.28 -4.14
CA LYS A 143 5.20 23.24 -3.95
C LYS A 143 5.49 23.48 -2.47
N ALA A 144 4.46 23.76 -1.67
CA ALA A 144 4.61 23.98 -0.23
C ALA A 144 5.26 22.76 0.44
N MET A 145 4.75 21.55 0.19
CA MET A 145 5.29 20.32 0.78
C MET A 145 6.77 20.09 0.44
N VAL A 146 7.19 20.42 -0.79
CA VAL A 146 8.57 20.22 -1.22
C VAL A 146 9.49 21.34 -0.74
N GLU A 147 9.07 22.60 -0.80
CA GLU A 147 9.92 23.75 -0.48
C GLU A 147 10.07 23.96 1.03
N THR A 148 9.07 23.61 1.84
CA THR A 148 9.14 23.71 3.31
C THR A 148 9.60 22.41 3.97
N PHE A 149 10.06 21.42 3.21
CA PHE A 149 10.50 20.13 3.74
C PHE A 149 11.47 20.25 4.92
N ASN A 150 12.44 21.16 4.83
CA ASN A 150 13.41 21.39 5.91
C ASN A 150 12.77 21.88 7.21
N ASP A 151 11.61 22.53 7.15
CA ASP A 151 10.93 23.10 8.30
C ASP A 151 10.15 22.03 9.09
N TYR A 152 9.68 20.97 8.43
CA TYR A 152 8.83 19.94 9.06
C TYR A 152 9.44 18.54 9.11
N LYS A 153 10.56 18.27 8.43
CA LYS A 153 11.14 16.92 8.31
C LYS A 153 11.44 16.24 9.66
N ASP A 154 11.68 17.02 10.71
CA ASP A 154 12.02 16.52 12.05
C ASP A 154 10.80 16.51 13.00
N GLY A 155 9.63 16.95 12.53
CA GLY A 155 8.43 17.10 13.36
C GLY A 155 7.70 15.80 13.71
N ALA A 156 7.93 14.72 12.96
CA ALA A 156 7.35 13.41 13.24
C ALA A 156 8.17 12.27 12.60
N PRO A 157 8.15 11.05 13.19
CA PRO A 157 8.76 9.87 12.59
C PRO A 157 8.25 9.61 11.17
N GLY A 158 9.15 9.22 10.27
CA GLY A 158 8.84 8.95 8.87
C GLY A 158 8.64 10.18 7.97
N ASN A 159 8.67 11.42 8.50
CA ASN A 159 8.59 12.62 7.68
C ASN A 159 9.73 12.72 6.66
N ASN A 160 10.87 12.06 6.93
CA ASN A 160 11.97 11.91 5.99
C ASN A 160 11.55 11.34 4.62
N GLY A 161 10.45 10.58 4.54
CA GLY A 161 9.88 10.05 3.30
C GLY A 161 9.38 11.12 2.34
N TRP A 162 9.13 12.35 2.80
CA TRP A 162 8.69 13.48 1.99
C TRP A 162 9.82 14.20 1.25
N ASP A 163 11.09 13.84 1.49
CA ASP A 163 12.21 14.37 0.69
C ASP A 163 11.94 14.12 -0.80
N LEU A 164 12.09 15.15 -1.63
CA LEU A 164 11.89 15.06 -3.07
C LEU A 164 12.72 13.91 -3.69
N LYS A 165 13.92 13.66 -3.14
CA LYS A 165 14.83 12.60 -3.60
C LYS A 165 14.34 11.18 -3.32
N ARG A 166 13.35 11.04 -2.43
CA ARG A 166 12.74 9.76 -2.03
C ARG A 166 11.41 9.50 -2.71
N GLN A 167 10.90 10.45 -3.49
CA GLN A 167 9.62 10.30 -4.17
C GLN A 167 9.68 9.24 -5.28
N ILE A 168 8.61 8.45 -5.39
CA ILE A 168 8.45 7.43 -6.42
C ILE A 168 7.40 7.94 -7.41
N PHE A 169 7.83 8.32 -8.61
CA PHE A 169 6.94 8.85 -9.65
C PHE A 169 6.28 7.75 -10.51
N ALA A 170 6.95 6.60 -10.66
CA ALA A 170 6.36 5.40 -11.27
C ALA A 170 5.53 4.64 -10.22
N TRP A 171 4.41 5.24 -9.81
CA TRP A 171 3.59 4.77 -8.69
C TRP A 171 2.39 3.91 -9.14
N ALA A 172 1.50 3.52 -8.22
CA ALA A 172 0.33 2.69 -8.51
C ALA A 172 -0.94 3.47 -8.86
N ILE A 173 -0.96 4.78 -8.61
CA ILE A 173 -2.09 5.68 -8.90
C ILE A 173 -1.62 6.90 -9.71
N PRO A 174 -2.49 7.49 -10.57
CA PRO A 174 -2.11 8.66 -11.34
C PRO A 174 -1.71 9.84 -10.46
N MET A 175 -0.69 10.57 -10.91
CA MET A 175 -0.32 11.88 -10.39
C MET A 175 -1.20 12.97 -11.03
N HIS A 176 -1.66 13.90 -10.21
CA HIS A 176 -2.50 15.02 -10.63
C HIS A 176 -1.69 16.04 -11.47
N ASP A 177 -2.34 16.68 -12.45
CA ASP A 177 -1.69 17.60 -13.41
C ASP A 177 -0.94 18.75 -12.71
N GLY A 178 -1.51 19.31 -11.65
CA GLY A 178 -0.85 20.33 -10.82
C GLY A 178 0.47 19.86 -10.18
N ALA A 179 0.52 18.62 -9.68
CA ALA A 179 1.74 18.04 -9.12
C ALA A 179 2.75 17.72 -10.25
N VAL A 180 2.27 17.17 -11.37
CA VAL A 180 3.09 16.92 -12.57
C VAL A 180 3.72 18.21 -13.07
N ARG A 181 2.97 19.32 -13.13
CA ARG A 181 3.48 20.66 -13.50
C ARG A 181 4.64 21.06 -12.61
N TYR A 182 4.48 20.98 -11.29
CA TYR A 182 5.53 21.29 -10.33
C TYR A 182 6.78 20.41 -10.53
N TYR A 183 6.60 19.09 -10.63
CA TYR A 183 7.73 18.17 -10.79
C TYR A 183 8.46 18.31 -12.14
N LYS A 184 7.76 18.74 -13.20
CA LYS A 184 8.38 19.12 -14.49
C LYS A 184 9.27 20.35 -14.32
N GLU A 185 8.78 21.40 -13.66
CA GLU A 185 9.56 22.61 -13.39
C GLU A 185 10.79 22.34 -12.51
N ARG A 186 10.69 21.39 -11.58
CA ARG A 186 11.81 20.92 -10.75
C ARG A 186 12.78 19.97 -11.49
N GLY A 187 12.49 19.60 -12.73
CA GLY A 187 13.35 18.72 -13.54
C GLY A 187 13.37 17.26 -13.10
N VAL A 188 12.44 16.82 -12.26
CA VAL A 188 12.38 15.44 -11.73
C VAL A 188 11.30 14.58 -12.40
N TRP A 189 10.43 15.20 -13.21
CA TRP A 189 9.43 14.49 -14.01
C TRP A 189 9.96 14.16 -15.41
N THR A 190 10.16 12.88 -15.69
CA THR A 190 10.72 12.39 -16.96
C THR A 190 9.64 12.00 -17.97
N ALA A 191 10.01 11.78 -19.23
CA ALA A 191 9.11 11.23 -20.25
C ALA A 191 8.60 9.82 -19.88
N GLN A 192 9.41 9.03 -19.19
CA GLN A 192 9.00 7.73 -18.67
C GLN A 192 7.92 7.87 -17.60
N HIS A 193 8.07 8.83 -16.67
CA HIS A 193 7.03 9.12 -15.67
C HIS A 193 5.74 9.58 -16.33
N GLN A 194 5.82 10.43 -17.36
CA GLN A 194 4.66 10.86 -18.13
C GLN A 194 3.93 9.68 -18.78
N THR A 195 4.67 8.82 -19.49
CA THR A 195 4.11 7.63 -20.17
C THR A 195 3.43 6.68 -19.18
N HIS A 196 4.07 6.45 -18.03
CA HIS A 196 3.50 5.62 -16.96
C HIS A 196 2.22 6.23 -16.38
N ASN A 197 2.22 7.55 -16.13
CA ASN A 197 1.05 8.26 -15.61
C ASN A 197 -0.14 8.20 -16.57
N GLU A 198 0.10 8.37 -17.87
CA GLU A 198 -0.93 8.27 -18.91
C GLU A 198 -1.52 6.85 -19.00
N ALA A 199 -0.68 5.81 -18.83
CA ALA A 199 -1.16 4.43 -18.75
C ALA A 199 -2.07 4.21 -17.53
N LEU A 200 -1.74 4.82 -16.38
CA LEU A 200 -2.59 4.77 -15.19
C LEU A 200 -3.90 5.55 -15.39
N ILE A 201 -3.87 6.70 -16.06
CA ILE A 201 -5.09 7.45 -16.41
C ILE A 201 -5.99 6.61 -17.32
N LYS A 202 -5.43 6.01 -18.39
CA LYS A 202 -6.17 5.08 -19.27
C LYS A 202 -6.80 3.93 -18.48
N ARG A 203 -6.09 3.39 -17.49
CA ARG A 203 -6.64 2.38 -16.58
C ARG A 203 -7.83 2.91 -15.79
N GLN A 204 -7.74 4.10 -15.20
CA GLN A 204 -8.85 4.70 -14.46
C GLN A 204 -10.05 4.98 -15.36
N ASP A 205 -9.84 5.48 -16.57
CA ASP A 205 -10.92 5.73 -17.53
C ASP A 205 -11.63 4.43 -17.94
N THR A 206 -10.85 3.35 -18.16
CA THR A 206 -11.39 2.01 -18.43
C THR A 206 -12.27 1.52 -17.28
N LEU A 207 -11.80 1.70 -16.03
CA LEU A 207 -12.54 1.31 -14.83
C LEU A 207 -13.78 2.16 -14.62
N ALA A 208 -13.72 3.47 -14.85
CA ALA A 208 -14.85 4.38 -14.74
C ALA A 208 -15.95 4.05 -15.76
N ALA A 209 -15.57 3.75 -17.00
CA ALA A 209 -16.51 3.31 -18.04
C ALA A 209 -17.16 1.97 -17.67
N ALA A 210 -16.37 1.00 -17.18
CA ALA A 210 -16.88 -0.29 -16.70
C ALA A 210 -17.84 -0.11 -15.51
N TRP A 211 -17.50 0.75 -14.56
CA TRP A 211 -18.34 1.06 -13.40
C TRP A 211 -19.68 1.66 -13.82
N LYS A 212 -19.66 2.66 -14.72
CA LYS A 212 -20.88 3.28 -15.25
C LYS A 212 -21.76 2.26 -15.98
N ALA A 213 -21.17 1.37 -16.78
CA ALA A 213 -21.91 0.33 -17.48
C ALA A 213 -22.49 -0.72 -16.53
N TYR A 214 -21.73 -1.11 -15.50
CA TYR A 214 -22.14 -2.10 -14.51
C TYR A 214 -23.28 -1.57 -13.63
N THR A 215 -23.13 -0.36 -13.08
CA THR A 215 -24.10 0.24 -12.15
C THR A 215 -25.36 0.78 -12.83
N ALA A 216 -25.38 0.89 -14.16
CA ALA A 216 -26.61 1.19 -14.90
C ALA A 216 -27.68 0.09 -14.77
N LYS A 217 -27.30 -1.11 -14.32
CA LYS A 217 -28.19 -2.22 -14.00
C LYS A 217 -27.93 -2.60 -12.54
N THR A 218 -28.92 -2.45 -11.68
CA THR A 218 -28.74 -2.66 -10.22
C THR A 218 -29.11 -4.10 -9.84
N PRO A 219 -28.15 -4.99 -9.49
CA PRO A 219 -28.45 -6.14 -8.65
C PRO A 219 -29.00 -5.66 -7.29
N ALA A 220 -30.03 -6.33 -6.77
CA ALA A 220 -30.64 -5.99 -5.49
C ALA A 220 -29.83 -6.47 -4.26
N ASP A 221 -28.92 -7.43 -4.46
CA ASP A 221 -28.10 -8.03 -3.39
C ASP A 221 -26.65 -7.53 -3.45
N ASP A 222 -26.13 -7.07 -2.31
CA ASP A 222 -24.78 -6.51 -2.17
C ASP A 222 -23.67 -7.55 -2.47
N GLY A 223 -23.91 -8.83 -2.16
CA GLY A 223 -22.96 -9.90 -2.41
C GLY A 223 -22.85 -10.26 -3.89
N GLU A 224 -23.99 -10.38 -4.57
CA GLU A 224 -24.06 -10.54 -6.02
C GLU A 224 -23.49 -9.32 -6.74
N PHE A 225 -23.76 -8.11 -6.23
CA PHE A 225 -23.19 -6.88 -6.73
C PHE A 225 -21.65 -6.89 -6.65
N ALA A 226 -21.09 -7.23 -5.49
CA ALA A 226 -19.64 -7.25 -5.31
C ALA A 226 -18.96 -8.27 -6.24
N LYS A 227 -19.51 -9.48 -6.34
CA LYS A 227 -18.99 -10.53 -7.24
C LYS A 227 -19.11 -10.14 -8.71
N GLY A 228 -20.27 -9.62 -9.11
CA GLY A 228 -20.51 -9.16 -10.48
C GLY A 228 -19.60 -8.00 -10.87
N TRP A 229 -19.38 -7.05 -9.95
CA TRP A 229 -18.46 -5.94 -10.16
C TRP A 229 -17.03 -6.45 -10.39
N MET A 230 -16.53 -7.36 -9.55
CA MET A 230 -15.18 -7.89 -9.70
C MET A 230 -14.97 -8.59 -11.06
N LYS A 231 -15.98 -9.33 -11.52
CA LYS A 231 -15.97 -9.93 -12.87
C LYS A 231 -15.95 -8.87 -13.97
N ALA A 232 -16.90 -7.93 -13.97
CA ALA A 232 -17.00 -6.87 -14.99
C ALA A 232 -15.74 -5.99 -15.04
N ARG A 233 -15.19 -5.65 -13.87
CA ARG A 233 -13.92 -4.92 -13.73
C ARG A 233 -12.77 -5.67 -14.41
N ALA A 234 -12.59 -6.94 -14.07
CA ALA A 234 -11.52 -7.76 -14.63
C ALA A 234 -11.65 -7.93 -16.14
N GLU A 235 -12.85 -8.20 -16.64
CA GLU A 235 -13.14 -8.32 -18.08
C GLU A 235 -12.81 -7.02 -18.85
N ALA A 236 -13.21 -5.87 -18.32
CA ALA A 236 -12.92 -4.58 -18.93
C ALA A 236 -11.41 -4.31 -19.04
N LEU A 237 -10.66 -4.59 -17.98
CA LEU A 237 -9.20 -4.45 -17.98
C LEU A 237 -8.53 -5.40 -18.98
N ARG A 238 -8.90 -6.70 -18.99
CA ARG A 238 -8.35 -7.68 -19.95
C ARG A 238 -8.63 -7.26 -21.39
N LYS A 239 -9.85 -6.82 -21.69
CA LYS A 239 -10.23 -6.33 -23.04
C LYS A 239 -9.40 -5.12 -23.46
N ALA A 240 -9.00 -4.27 -22.52
CA ALA A 240 -8.15 -3.11 -22.77
C ALA A 240 -6.64 -3.43 -22.79
N GLY A 241 -6.25 -4.70 -22.60
CA GLY A 241 -4.85 -5.12 -22.51
C GLY A 241 -4.15 -4.61 -21.25
N LEU A 242 -4.90 -4.41 -20.16
CA LEU A 242 -4.39 -3.88 -18.88
C LEU A 242 -4.34 -4.97 -17.81
N ASP A 243 -3.35 -4.91 -16.93
CA ASP A 243 -3.15 -5.90 -15.87
C ASP A 243 -4.33 -6.02 -14.92
N VAL A 244 -4.72 -7.24 -14.57
CA VAL A 244 -5.75 -7.50 -13.56
C VAL A 244 -5.07 -7.90 -12.25
N VAL A 245 -4.83 -6.90 -11.39
CA VAL A 245 -4.17 -7.11 -10.08
C VAL A 245 -5.10 -7.78 -9.07
N LEU A 246 -6.42 -7.54 -9.18
CA LEU A 246 -7.44 -8.08 -8.28
C LEU A 246 -8.59 -8.66 -9.10
N GLU A 247 -8.80 -9.97 -8.99
CA GLU A 247 -9.88 -10.70 -9.67
C GLU A 247 -11.08 -11.01 -8.75
N ALA A 248 -10.85 -11.00 -7.44
CA ALA A 248 -11.86 -11.19 -6.40
C ALA A 248 -11.45 -10.41 -5.14
N TRP A 249 -12.41 -10.21 -4.23
CA TRP A 249 -12.19 -9.68 -2.88
C TRP A 249 -11.81 -10.79 -1.90
#